data_AF-A0A8S4AAK3-F1
#
_entry.id   AF-A0A8S4AAK3-F1
#
_cell.length_a   1.000
_cell.length_b   1.000
_cell.length_c   1.000
_cell.angle_alpha   90.00
_cell.angle_beta   90.00
_cell.angle_gamma   90.00
#
_symmetry.space_group_name_H-M   'P 1'
#
loop_
_entity.id
_entity.type
_entity.pdbx_description
1 polymer ?
#
loop_
_entity_poly.entity_id
_entity_poly.type
_entity_poly.pdbx_seq_one_letter_code
_entity_poly.pdbx_strand_id
1 'polypeptide(L)'
;EIQDINVIIATVLHLGNIEFEETDNDCVVIKDEIVVHNAATGAWPHLTIGPWSHDDNFNNQTITYITHSYIFMVGFSLPLSGQVIQLSKNKIQAEDERDAVAKALYERMFGWLVIKINESLKAEKYSNLPSIGILDICGFEDLRLNSFEQLCINLMNEQLQNFMNKRIIEDDMELYRSEKVEIGDVDTDSINNDKLLRLFMDEKSGILKMIDEDTKSGFSTDERTVAKLTDQFGDSGIFIPATANLEFSIRHFAGKVTYSGQSFLKKNMDTLSKDMMDCLKSSQSTLIQDLFSVPETMTGSIS
;
A
#
# COMPACT_ATOMS: atom_id res chain seq x y z
N GLU A 1 -9.69 -18.47 15.69
CA GLU A 1 -9.94 -17.78 14.42
C GLU A 1 -10.81 -16.52 14.58
N ILE A 2 -12.13 -16.59 14.83
CA ILE A 2 -12.97 -15.36 14.97
C ILE A 2 -12.47 -14.42 16.08
N GLN A 3 -12.09 -14.98 17.23
CA GLN A 3 -11.52 -14.21 18.33
C GLN A 3 -10.20 -13.53 17.92
N ASP A 4 -9.35 -14.23 17.18
CA ASP A 4 -8.05 -13.70 16.73
C ASP A 4 -8.23 -12.57 15.71
N ILE A 5 -9.22 -12.68 14.81
CA ILE A 5 -9.62 -11.59 13.89
C ILE A 5 -10.04 -10.35 14.70
N ASN A 6 -10.91 -10.53 15.70
CA ASN A 6 -11.38 -9.42 16.54
C ASN A 6 -10.22 -8.77 17.32
N VAL A 7 -9.24 -9.57 17.77
CA VAL A 7 -8.03 -9.07 18.43
C VAL A 7 -7.18 -8.24 17.47
N ILE A 8 -6.99 -8.68 16.22
CA ILE A 8 -6.24 -7.90 15.21
C ILE A 8 -6.97 -6.57 14.92
N ILE A 9 -8.29 -6.60 14.72
CA ILE A 9 -9.09 -5.39 14.49
C ILE A 9 -9.01 -4.44 15.69
N ALA A 10 -9.15 -4.95 16.91
CA ALA A 10 -9.01 -4.15 18.12
C ALA A 10 -7.59 -3.55 18.22
N THR A 11 -6.55 -4.31 17.86
CA THR A 11 -5.16 -3.83 17.83
C THR A 11 -4.99 -2.67 16.86
N VAL A 12 -5.50 -2.79 15.64
CA VAL A 12 -5.46 -1.72 14.64
C VAL A 12 -6.14 -0.44 15.16
N LEU A 13 -7.30 -0.57 15.80
CA LEU A 13 -8.00 0.56 16.41
C LEU A 13 -7.23 1.18 17.59
N HIS A 14 -6.61 0.35 18.43
CA HIS A 14 -5.82 0.83 19.56
C HIS A 14 -4.53 1.53 19.11
N LEU A 15 -3.87 1.04 18.06
CA LEU A 15 -2.72 1.70 17.45
C LEU A 15 -3.10 3.12 17.01
N GLY A 16 -4.26 3.29 16.36
CA GLY A 16 -4.74 4.60 15.92
C GLY A 16 -4.95 5.65 17.03
N ASN A 17 -5.02 5.23 18.29
CA ASN A 17 -5.16 6.14 19.44
C ASN A 17 -3.81 6.60 20.03
N ILE A 18 -2.69 6.02 19.61
CA ILE A 18 -1.36 6.36 20.13
C ILE A 18 -0.97 7.73 19.57
N GLU A 19 -0.83 8.74 20.42
CA GLU A 19 -0.31 10.06 20.05
C GLU A 19 1.15 10.22 20.51
N PHE A 20 1.97 10.84 19.68
CA PHE A 20 3.37 11.11 19.95
C PHE A 20 3.63 12.59 20.22
N GLU A 21 4.53 12.88 21.15
CA GLU A 21 5.05 14.22 21.45
C GLU A 21 6.58 14.27 21.35
N GLU A 22 7.10 15.39 20.85
CA GLU A 22 8.54 15.64 20.78
C GLU A 22 9.02 16.19 22.10
N THR A 23 10.18 15.69 22.54
CA THR A 23 10.89 16.19 23.72
C THR A 23 12.04 17.10 23.31
N ASP A 24 12.57 17.87 24.25
CA ASP A 24 13.65 18.86 24.02
C ASP A 24 14.95 18.28 23.40
N ASN A 25 15.10 16.96 23.32
CA ASN A 25 16.29 16.26 22.82
C ASN A 25 16.08 15.58 21.45
N ASP A 26 15.10 16.00 20.65
CA ASP A 26 14.68 15.35 19.39
C ASP A 26 14.26 13.87 19.57
N CYS A 27 13.99 13.45 20.81
CA CYS A 27 13.41 12.16 21.13
C CYS A 27 11.89 12.27 21.15
N VAL A 28 11.20 11.19 20.80
CA VAL A 28 9.75 11.10 20.84
C VAL A 28 9.31 10.28 22.03
N VAL A 29 8.23 10.70 22.68
CA VAL A 29 7.53 9.92 23.71
C VAL A 29 6.06 9.80 23.37
N ILE A 30 5.40 8.78 23.93
CA ILE A 30 3.96 8.64 23.81
C ILE A 30 3.29 9.60 24.79
N LYS A 31 2.40 10.44 24.28
CA LYS A 31 1.75 11.53 25.02
C LYS A 31 0.82 11.04 26.14
N ASP A 32 0.13 9.92 25.91
CA ASP A 32 -0.75 9.31 26.90
C ASP A 32 -0.42 7.84 27.11
N GLU A 33 0.35 7.57 28.18
CA GLU A 33 0.72 6.21 28.60
C GLU A 33 -0.50 5.35 28.96
N ILE A 34 -1.65 5.95 29.28
CA ILE A 34 -2.90 5.22 29.58
C ILE A 34 -3.43 4.55 28.31
N VAL A 35 -3.26 5.15 27.14
CA VAL A 35 -3.66 4.53 25.86
C VAL A 35 -2.86 3.25 25.62
N VAL A 36 -1.56 3.30 25.88
CA VAL A 36 -0.64 2.17 25.78
C VAL A 36 -1.02 1.10 26.80
N HIS A 37 -1.35 1.49 28.04
CA HIS A 37 -1.79 0.59 29.09
C HIS A 37 -3.12 -0.10 28.76
N ASN A 38 -4.10 0.63 28.23
CA ASN A 38 -5.39 0.08 27.82
C ASN A 38 -5.24 -0.87 26.62
N ALA A 39 -4.38 -0.53 25.65
CA ALA A 39 -4.04 -1.44 24.58
C ALA A 39 -3.37 -2.70 25.13
N ALA A 40 -2.39 -2.54 26.03
CA ALA A 40 -1.59 -3.61 26.65
C ALA A 40 -2.38 -4.54 27.58
N THR A 41 -3.52 -4.11 28.10
CA THR A 41 -4.39 -4.95 28.96
C THR A 41 -5.50 -5.65 28.17
N GLY A 42 -5.79 -5.22 26.94
CA GLY A 42 -6.83 -5.77 26.08
C GLY A 42 -6.28 -6.55 24.88
N ALA A 43 -5.85 -5.83 23.84
CA ALA A 43 -5.51 -6.41 22.55
C ALA A 43 -4.01 -6.78 22.42
N TRP A 44 -3.13 -6.01 23.05
CA TRP A 44 -1.67 -6.18 22.92
C TRP A 44 -1.04 -7.40 23.59
N PRO A 45 -1.62 -8.06 24.63
CA PRO A 45 -1.11 -9.33 25.15
C PRO A 45 -0.97 -10.42 24.08
N HIS A 46 -1.66 -10.26 22.95
CA HIS A 46 -1.60 -11.16 21.81
C HIS A 46 -0.63 -10.73 20.71
N LEU A 47 -0.13 -9.49 20.74
CA LEU A 47 0.97 -9.01 19.88
C LEU A 47 2.34 -9.16 20.56
N THR A 48 2.36 -9.60 21.83
CA THR A 48 3.56 -9.60 22.67
C THR A 48 4.72 -10.31 21.99
N ILE A 49 5.79 -9.56 21.80
CA ILE A 49 7.14 -10.07 21.53
C ILE A 49 7.51 -10.99 22.70
N GLY A 50 8.09 -12.16 22.41
CA GLY A 50 8.77 -12.95 23.45
C GLY A 50 9.76 -12.06 24.24
N PRO A 51 10.01 -12.32 25.53
CA PRO A 51 10.73 -11.38 26.38
C PRO A 51 12.10 -11.04 25.78
N TRP A 52 12.26 -9.79 25.31
CA TRP A 52 13.58 -9.21 25.12
C TRP A 52 14.05 -8.73 26.49
N SER A 53 14.49 -9.66 27.32
CA SER A 53 15.08 -9.33 28.62
C SER A 53 16.42 -10.03 28.74
N HIS A 54 17.48 -9.23 28.67
CA HIS A 54 18.74 -9.56 29.33
C HIS A 54 18.67 -9.27 30.85
N ASP A 55 17.49 -8.99 31.40
CA ASP A 55 17.31 -8.56 32.78
C ASP A 55 16.07 -9.23 33.43
N ASP A 56 16.32 -10.25 34.26
CA ASP A 56 15.32 -11.11 34.91
C ASP A 56 14.47 -10.41 36.00
N ASN A 57 14.58 -9.08 36.14
CA ASN A 57 13.97 -8.32 37.24
C ASN A 57 12.70 -7.52 36.86
N PHE A 58 12.33 -7.47 35.58
CA PHE A 58 11.10 -6.80 35.16
C PHE A 58 9.96 -7.81 35.01
N ASN A 59 8.76 -7.45 35.48
CA ASN A 59 7.59 -8.29 35.25
C ASN A 59 7.27 -8.34 33.73
N ASN A 60 6.71 -9.46 33.25
CA ASN A 60 6.42 -9.66 31.81
C ASN A 60 5.53 -8.57 31.20
N GLN A 61 4.67 -7.91 31.98
CA GLN A 61 3.80 -6.82 31.51
C GLN A 61 4.57 -5.51 31.30
N THR A 62 5.53 -5.20 32.16
CA THR A 62 6.42 -4.03 32.07
C THR A 62 7.45 -4.20 30.95
N ILE A 63 7.99 -5.41 30.76
CA ILE A 63 8.86 -5.72 29.60
C ILE A 63 8.10 -5.47 28.31
N THR A 64 6.89 -6.05 28.19
CA THR A 64 5.97 -5.85 27.06
C THR A 64 5.69 -4.37 26.81
N TYR A 65 5.35 -3.60 27.84
CA TYR A 65 5.07 -2.16 27.73
C TYR A 65 6.25 -1.35 27.16
N ILE A 66 7.47 -1.69 27.61
CA ILE A 66 8.70 -1.07 27.14
C ILE A 66 8.98 -1.47 25.68
N THR A 67 8.83 -2.74 25.31
CA THR A 67 9.12 -3.19 23.93
C THR A 67 8.18 -2.55 22.89
N HIS A 68 6.89 -2.40 23.23
CA HIS A 68 5.89 -1.83 22.31
C HIS A 68 5.95 -0.32 22.17
N SER A 69 6.31 0.41 23.23
CA SER A 69 6.50 1.85 23.13
C SER A 69 7.82 2.14 22.40
N TYR A 70 8.86 1.37 22.70
CA TYR A 70 10.21 1.59 22.18
C TYR A 70 10.34 1.26 20.68
N ILE A 71 9.59 0.28 20.16
CA ILE A 71 9.71 -0.12 18.75
C ILE A 71 9.31 0.97 17.76
N PHE A 72 8.35 1.84 18.14
CA PHE A 72 7.94 3.00 17.31
C PHE A 72 8.84 4.23 17.52
N MET A 73 9.50 4.34 18.67
CA MET A 73 10.30 5.51 19.04
C MET A 73 11.78 5.34 18.70
N VAL A 74 12.23 4.10 18.49
CA VAL A 74 13.65 3.76 18.30
C VAL A 74 13.81 2.79 17.13
N GLY A 75 14.80 3.06 16.27
CA GLY A 75 15.23 2.14 15.22
C GLY A 75 16.67 1.66 15.44
N PHE A 76 17.02 0.51 14.86
CA PHE A 76 18.37 -0.01 14.89
C PHE A 76 19.01 0.05 13.49
N SER A 77 20.23 0.59 13.42
CA SER A 77 21.03 0.61 12.20
C SER A 77 22.28 -0.23 12.36
N LEU A 78 22.60 -1.04 11.34
CA LEU A 78 23.84 -1.80 11.23
C LEU A 78 24.73 -1.14 10.16
N PRO A 79 25.50 -0.10 10.51
CA PRO A 79 26.55 0.41 9.63
C PRO A 79 27.56 -0.68 9.25
N LEU A 80 28.28 -0.44 8.15
CA LEU A 80 29.37 -1.29 7.64
C LEU A 80 30.46 -1.62 8.68
N SER A 81 30.50 -0.91 9.80
CA SER A 81 31.40 -1.14 10.95
C SER A 81 30.96 -2.32 11.85
N GLY A 82 29.78 -2.89 11.65
CA GLY A 82 29.28 -4.05 12.40
C GLY A 82 28.77 -3.76 13.82
N GLN A 83 28.75 -2.50 14.26
CA GLN A 83 28.12 -2.09 15.52
C GLN A 83 26.65 -1.76 15.29
N VAL A 84 25.76 -2.27 16.14
CA VAL A 84 24.34 -1.87 16.15
C VAL A 84 24.24 -0.49 16.79
N ILE A 85 23.78 0.51 16.02
CA ILE A 85 23.53 1.86 16.51
C ILE A 85 22.03 2.02 16.74
N GLN A 86 21.68 2.49 17.94
CA GLN A 86 20.34 2.89 18.29
C GLN A 86 20.11 4.34 17.81
N LEU A 87 19.03 4.55 17.06
CA LEU A 87 18.63 5.87 16.55
C LEU A 87 17.24 6.21 17.08
N SER A 88 17.11 7.36 17.73
CA SER A 88 15.80 7.93 18.09
C SER A 88 15.08 8.38 16.81
N LYS A 89 13.81 8.05 16.70
CA LYS A 89 12.92 8.51 15.62
C LYS A 89 12.35 9.87 16.00
N ASN A 90 12.15 10.72 15.00
CA ASN A 90 11.34 11.93 15.16
C ASN A 90 9.84 11.59 15.15
N LYS A 91 8.99 12.57 15.47
CA LYS A 91 7.55 12.33 15.64
C LYS A 91 6.91 11.73 14.38
N ILE A 92 7.25 12.28 13.22
CA ILE A 92 6.71 11.84 11.93
C ILE A 92 7.10 10.39 11.66
N GLN A 93 8.36 10.03 11.91
CA GLN A 93 8.84 8.65 11.74
C GLN A 93 8.13 7.66 12.66
N ALA A 94 7.85 8.05 13.91
CA ALA A 94 7.13 7.20 14.85
C ALA A 94 5.65 7.02 14.45
N GLU A 95 5.00 8.10 14.00
CA GLU A 95 3.63 8.05 13.45
C GLU A 95 3.56 7.17 12.20
N ASP A 96 4.53 7.30 11.29
CA ASP A 96 4.61 6.55 10.05
C ASP A 96 4.76 5.04 10.30
N GLU A 97 5.59 4.65 11.26
CA GLU A 97 5.74 3.24 11.61
C GLU A 97 4.52 2.65 12.31
N ARG A 98 3.90 3.41 13.22
CA ARG A 98 2.62 3.01 13.85
C ARG A 98 1.57 2.74 12.77
N ASP A 99 1.45 3.64 11.81
CA ASP A 99 0.49 3.51 10.71
C ASP A 99 0.84 2.35 9.78
N ALA A 100 2.13 2.14 9.49
CA ALA A 100 2.59 1.00 8.69
C ALA A 100 2.25 -0.35 9.36
N VAL A 101 2.41 -0.46 10.68
CA VAL A 101 2.00 -1.66 11.43
C VAL A 101 0.50 -1.89 11.32
N ALA A 102 -0.29 -0.85 11.54
CA ALA A 102 -1.74 -0.94 11.49
C ALA A 102 -2.23 -1.39 10.10
N LYS A 103 -1.67 -0.82 9.04
CA LYS A 103 -1.94 -1.24 7.65
C LYS A 103 -1.54 -2.68 7.40
N ALA A 104 -0.30 -3.06 7.73
CA ALA A 104 0.22 -4.41 7.48
C ALA A 104 -0.57 -5.49 8.22
N LEU A 105 -0.98 -5.23 9.47
CA LEU A 105 -1.85 -6.14 10.24
C LEU A 105 -3.20 -6.35 9.54
N TYR A 106 -3.85 -5.25 9.14
CA TYR A 106 -5.15 -5.32 8.48
C TYR A 106 -5.07 -5.99 7.11
N GLU A 107 -4.10 -5.60 6.28
CA GLU A 107 -3.88 -6.14 4.95
C GLU A 107 -3.61 -7.64 4.96
N ARG A 108 -2.68 -8.10 5.82
CA ARG A 108 -2.36 -9.53 5.93
C ARG A 108 -3.54 -10.32 6.49
N MET A 109 -4.26 -9.80 7.50
CA MET A 109 -5.48 -10.43 8.00
C MET A 109 -6.56 -10.54 6.92
N PHE A 110 -6.74 -9.50 6.11
CA PHE A 110 -7.69 -9.52 4.99
C PHE A 110 -7.28 -10.55 3.93
N GLY A 111 -6.01 -10.60 3.55
CA GLY A 111 -5.48 -11.62 2.64
C GLY A 111 -5.69 -13.05 3.17
N TRP A 112 -5.46 -13.26 4.47
CA TRP A 112 -5.73 -14.55 5.13
C TRP A 112 -7.21 -14.92 5.07
N LEU A 113 -8.11 -13.96 5.30
CA LEU A 113 -9.54 -14.19 5.20
C LEU A 113 -9.94 -14.62 3.77
N VAL A 114 -9.36 -13.99 2.74
CA VAL A 114 -9.55 -14.37 1.34
C VAL A 114 -9.08 -15.81 1.11
N ILE A 115 -7.92 -16.22 1.63
CA ILE A 115 -7.46 -17.62 1.56
C ILE A 115 -8.48 -18.55 2.19
N LYS A 116 -8.95 -18.27 3.41
CA LYS A 116 -9.93 -19.11 4.13
C LYS A 116 -11.25 -19.24 3.38
N ILE A 117 -11.74 -18.15 2.79
CA ILE A 117 -12.92 -18.17 1.95
C ILE A 117 -12.68 -19.04 0.71
N ASN A 118 -11.53 -18.87 0.04
CA ASN A 118 -11.18 -19.66 -1.14
C ASN A 118 -11.05 -21.15 -0.83
N GLU A 119 -10.42 -21.53 0.29
CA GLU A 119 -10.34 -22.92 0.76
C GLU A 119 -11.72 -23.52 1.01
N SER A 120 -12.63 -22.72 1.58
CA SER A 120 -14.00 -23.15 1.88
C SER A 120 -14.87 -23.28 0.62
N LEU A 121 -14.61 -22.48 -0.41
CA LEU A 121 -15.35 -22.47 -1.68
C LEU A 121 -14.73 -23.38 -2.75
N LYS A 122 -13.50 -23.87 -2.54
CA LYS A 122 -12.76 -24.68 -3.51
C LYS A 122 -13.52 -25.97 -3.81
N ALA A 123 -13.96 -26.12 -5.06
CA ALA A 123 -14.56 -27.36 -5.52
C ALA A 123 -13.47 -28.38 -5.89
N GLU A 124 -13.41 -29.51 -5.19
CA GLU A 124 -12.34 -30.54 -5.35
C GLU A 124 -12.28 -31.22 -6.73
N LYS A 125 -13.30 -31.07 -7.60
CA LYS A 125 -13.51 -31.98 -8.75
C LYS A 125 -13.68 -31.34 -10.14
N TYR A 126 -13.39 -30.05 -10.35
CA TYR A 126 -13.80 -29.36 -11.58
C TYR A 126 -12.71 -28.55 -12.29
N SER A 127 -11.45 -28.98 -12.24
CA SER A 127 -10.33 -28.30 -12.94
C SER A 127 -10.51 -28.16 -14.47
N ASN A 128 -11.50 -28.84 -15.07
CA ASN A 128 -11.76 -28.86 -16.51
C ASN A 128 -13.17 -28.39 -16.92
N LEU A 129 -13.95 -27.77 -16.01
CA LEU A 129 -15.25 -27.19 -16.37
C LEU A 129 -15.10 -25.72 -16.79
N PRO A 130 -15.99 -25.22 -17.66
CA PRO A 130 -16.11 -23.79 -17.92
C PRO A 130 -16.34 -23.03 -16.61
N SER A 131 -15.70 -21.87 -16.48
CA SER A 131 -15.87 -20.96 -15.34
C SER A 131 -16.53 -19.64 -15.79
N ILE A 132 -17.18 -18.97 -14.85
CA ILE A 132 -17.73 -17.62 -15.04
C ILE A 132 -16.94 -16.69 -14.12
N GLY A 133 -16.25 -15.72 -14.71
CA GLY A 133 -15.58 -14.65 -13.98
C GLY A 133 -16.54 -13.49 -13.74
N ILE A 134 -16.59 -13.00 -12.51
CA ILE A 134 -17.32 -11.78 -12.14
C ILE A 134 -16.28 -10.79 -11.65
N LEU A 135 -16.21 -9.63 -12.31
CA LEU A 135 -15.32 -8.54 -11.94
C LEU A 135 -16.15 -7.43 -11.30
N ASP A 136 -15.88 -7.17 -10.02
CA ASP A 136 -16.45 -6.05 -9.26
C ASP A 136 -15.30 -5.16 -8.79
N ILE A 137 -15.21 -3.96 -9.35
CA ILE A 137 -14.12 -3.02 -9.12
C ILE A 137 -14.66 -1.63 -8.81
N CYS A 138 -13.86 -0.82 -8.13
CA CYS A 138 -14.18 0.59 -7.93
C CYS A 138 -14.27 1.30 -9.29
N GLY A 139 -15.35 2.06 -9.48
CA GLY A 139 -15.50 2.92 -10.65
C GLY A 139 -14.50 4.09 -10.66
N PHE A 140 -14.53 4.87 -11.73
CA PHE A 140 -13.71 6.07 -11.86
C PHE A 140 -14.00 7.09 -10.73
N GLU A 141 -12.95 7.65 -10.13
CA GLU A 141 -13.05 8.58 -9.00
C GLU A 141 -12.53 9.98 -9.35
N ASP A 142 -13.30 11.00 -9.00
CA ASP A 142 -12.86 12.41 -8.97
C ASP A 142 -13.41 13.08 -7.72
N LEU A 143 -12.57 13.15 -6.70
CA LEU A 143 -12.86 13.71 -5.39
C LEU A 143 -12.34 15.15 -5.28
N ARG A 144 -12.68 15.83 -4.17
CA ARG A 144 -12.13 17.17 -3.89
C ARG A 144 -10.60 17.16 -3.72
N LEU A 145 -10.05 16.05 -3.26
CA LEU A 145 -8.62 15.82 -3.10
C LEU A 145 -8.31 14.40 -3.56
N ASN A 146 -7.76 14.27 -4.77
CA ASN A 146 -7.31 12.97 -5.28
C ASN A 146 -5.83 12.78 -4.92
N SER A 147 -5.48 11.61 -4.38
CA SER A 147 -4.11 11.27 -4.03
C SER A 147 -3.62 10.05 -4.82
N PHE A 148 -2.54 9.41 -4.36
CA PHE A 148 -1.92 8.27 -5.02
C PHE A 148 -2.91 7.09 -5.19
N GLU A 149 -3.79 6.86 -4.21
CA GLU A 149 -4.79 5.80 -4.26
C GLU A 149 -5.80 6.02 -5.38
N GLN A 150 -6.33 7.24 -5.53
CA GLN A 150 -7.21 7.61 -6.65
C GLN A 150 -6.49 7.49 -7.99
N LEU A 151 -5.20 7.82 -8.06
CA LEU A 151 -4.40 7.64 -9.27
C LEU A 151 -4.35 6.17 -9.70
N CYS A 152 -4.14 5.25 -8.74
CA CYS A 152 -4.15 3.82 -8.97
C CYS A 152 -5.54 3.29 -9.37
N ILE A 153 -6.60 3.75 -8.70
CA ILE A 153 -7.99 3.38 -9.04
C ILE A 153 -8.34 3.82 -10.46
N ASN A 154 -8.00 5.05 -10.82
CA ASN A 154 -8.27 5.58 -12.15
C ASN A 154 -7.40 4.89 -13.22
N LEU A 155 -6.14 4.56 -12.92
CA LEU A 155 -5.31 3.76 -13.83
C LEU A 155 -5.88 2.34 -14.07
N MET A 156 -6.41 1.68 -13.05
CA MET A 156 -7.10 0.41 -13.20
C MET A 156 -8.33 0.56 -14.13
N ASN A 157 -9.12 1.61 -13.95
CA ASN A 157 -10.26 1.91 -14.82
C ASN A 157 -9.81 2.18 -16.28
N GLU A 158 -8.71 2.88 -16.49
CA GLU A 158 -8.12 3.08 -17.82
C GLU A 158 -7.69 1.75 -18.47
N GLN A 159 -7.10 0.84 -17.71
CA GLN A 159 -6.73 -0.49 -18.20
C GLN A 159 -7.98 -1.31 -18.58
N LEU A 160 -9.03 -1.28 -17.76
CA LEU A 160 -10.29 -1.96 -18.09
C LEU A 160 -10.93 -1.34 -19.34
N GLN A 161 -10.97 -0.01 -19.44
CA GLN A 161 -11.50 0.68 -20.61
C GLN A 161 -10.73 0.30 -21.88
N ASN A 162 -9.41 0.21 -21.81
CA ASN A 162 -8.56 -0.24 -22.92
C ASN A 162 -8.90 -1.67 -23.35
N PHE A 163 -9.00 -2.57 -22.39
CA PHE A 163 -9.34 -3.98 -22.62
C PHE A 163 -10.70 -4.11 -23.30
N MET A 164 -11.71 -3.41 -22.77
CA MET A 164 -13.06 -3.42 -23.33
C MET A 164 -13.10 -2.82 -24.74
N ASN A 165 -12.44 -1.69 -24.97
CA ASN A 165 -12.39 -1.06 -26.30
C ASN A 165 -11.76 -1.99 -27.33
N LYS A 166 -10.61 -2.60 -27.01
CA LYS A 166 -9.95 -3.57 -27.90
C LYS A 166 -10.86 -4.75 -28.20
N ARG A 167 -11.48 -5.32 -27.16
CA ARG A 167 -12.34 -6.51 -27.32
C ARG A 167 -13.57 -6.22 -28.17
N ILE A 168 -14.26 -5.12 -27.91
CA ILE A 168 -15.45 -4.71 -28.67
C ILE A 168 -15.08 -4.46 -30.13
N ILE A 169 -14.00 -3.72 -30.38
CA ILE A 169 -13.54 -3.45 -31.75
C ILE A 169 -13.19 -4.76 -32.47
N GLU A 170 -12.44 -5.66 -31.83
CA GLU A 170 -12.06 -6.95 -32.42
C GLU A 170 -13.30 -7.79 -32.78
N ASP A 171 -14.25 -7.93 -31.85
CA ASP A 171 -15.47 -8.70 -32.03
C ASP A 171 -16.35 -8.09 -33.15
N ASP A 172 -16.50 -6.77 -33.20
CA ASP A 172 -17.26 -6.07 -34.24
C ASP A 172 -16.60 -6.22 -35.62
N MET A 173 -15.27 -6.06 -35.70
CA MET A 173 -14.53 -6.23 -36.95
C MET A 173 -14.61 -7.66 -37.49
N GLU A 174 -14.61 -8.67 -36.61
CA GLU A 174 -14.82 -10.06 -36.99
C GLU A 174 -16.23 -10.30 -37.54
N LEU A 175 -17.25 -9.75 -36.88
CA LEU A 175 -18.63 -9.82 -37.33
C LEU A 175 -18.80 -9.24 -38.74
N TYR A 176 -18.31 -8.01 -38.97
CA TYR A 176 -18.41 -7.37 -40.29
C TYR A 176 -17.73 -8.18 -41.40
N ARG A 177 -16.55 -8.76 -41.12
CA ARG A 177 -15.86 -9.65 -42.06
C ARG A 177 -16.67 -10.91 -42.35
N SER A 178 -17.29 -11.50 -41.33
CA SER A 178 -18.11 -12.71 -41.48
C SER A 178 -19.35 -12.47 -42.35
N GLU A 179 -19.94 -11.28 -42.25
CA GLU A 179 -21.12 -10.85 -43.02
C GLU A 179 -20.77 -10.23 -44.38
N LYS A 180 -19.47 -10.09 -44.70
CA LYS A 180 -18.96 -9.44 -45.93
C LYS A 180 -19.46 -7.99 -46.07
N VAL A 181 -19.58 -7.30 -44.95
CA VAL A 181 -19.89 -5.87 -44.91
C VAL A 181 -18.60 -5.10 -45.12
N GLU A 182 -18.55 -4.28 -46.17
CA GLU A 182 -17.44 -3.36 -46.40
C GLU A 182 -17.53 -2.19 -45.42
N ILE A 183 -16.58 -2.12 -44.51
CA ILE A 183 -16.34 -0.99 -43.61
C ILE A 183 -15.08 -0.26 -44.06
N GLY A 184 -15.12 1.08 -44.03
CA GLY A 184 -13.94 1.91 -44.28
C GLY A 184 -12.91 1.80 -43.15
N ASP A 185 -11.82 2.55 -43.26
CA ASP A 185 -10.78 2.56 -42.23
C ASP A 185 -11.37 3.06 -40.90
N VAL A 186 -11.33 2.20 -39.88
CA VAL A 186 -11.71 2.53 -38.51
C VAL A 186 -10.49 3.08 -37.80
N ASP A 187 -10.56 4.33 -37.35
CA ASP A 187 -9.51 4.96 -36.55
C ASP A 187 -9.56 4.45 -35.10
N THR A 188 -8.95 3.28 -34.89
CA THR A 188 -8.84 2.63 -33.58
C THR A 188 -7.92 3.39 -32.62
N ASP A 189 -6.98 4.19 -33.14
CA ASP A 189 -6.07 5.01 -32.33
C ASP A 189 -6.80 6.15 -31.62
N SER A 190 -7.90 6.65 -32.20
CA SER A 190 -8.75 7.67 -31.57
C SER A 190 -9.65 7.13 -30.46
N ILE A 191 -9.95 5.82 -30.49
CA ILE A 191 -10.85 5.14 -29.54
C ILE A 191 -10.05 4.58 -28.36
N ASN A 192 -8.81 4.15 -28.60
CA ASN A 192 -7.97 3.55 -27.58
C ASN A 192 -7.18 4.59 -26.78
N ASN A 193 -7.08 4.36 -25.49
CA ASN A 193 -6.28 5.13 -24.54
C ASN A 193 -4.82 4.62 -24.41
N ASP A 194 -4.28 3.94 -25.44
CA ASP A 194 -2.94 3.32 -25.41
C ASP A 194 -1.83 4.34 -25.09
N LYS A 195 -1.96 5.59 -25.57
CA LYS A 195 -1.00 6.66 -25.27
C LYS A 195 -0.97 7.02 -23.78
N LEU A 196 -2.14 7.04 -23.15
CA LEU A 196 -2.26 7.27 -21.71
C LEU A 196 -1.67 6.10 -20.93
N LEU A 197 -2.00 4.86 -21.32
CA LEU A 197 -1.43 3.68 -20.65
C LEU A 197 0.09 3.62 -20.77
N ARG A 198 0.67 3.96 -21.92
CA ARG A 198 2.14 4.06 -22.08
C ARG A 198 2.74 5.12 -21.16
N LEU A 199 2.08 6.26 -21.01
CA LEU A 199 2.52 7.33 -20.10
C LEU A 199 2.63 6.84 -18.65
N PHE A 200 1.72 5.97 -18.21
CA PHE A 200 1.77 5.37 -16.87
C PHE A 200 2.74 4.18 -16.74
N MET A 201 2.70 3.27 -17.71
CA MET A 201 3.21 1.90 -17.57
C MET A 201 4.52 1.64 -18.33
N ASP A 202 5.08 2.64 -19.03
CA ASP A 202 6.38 2.46 -19.70
C ASP A 202 7.46 2.04 -18.68
N GLU A 203 8.11 0.91 -18.96
CA GLU A 203 9.03 0.26 -18.01
C GLU A 203 10.30 1.06 -17.72
N LYS A 204 10.61 2.05 -18.57
CA LYS A 204 11.84 2.86 -18.45
C LYS A 204 11.57 4.26 -17.93
N SER A 205 10.42 4.82 -18.25
CA SER A 205 10.14 6.24 -18.07
C SER A 205 8.70 6.56 -17.75
N GLY A 206 7.84 5.57 -17.48
CA GLY A 206 6.44 5.79 -17.12
C GLY A 206 6.27 6.41 -15.72
N ILE A 207 5.10 7.01 -15.45
CA ILE A 207 4.79 7.61 -14.15
C ILE A 207 5.10 6.66 -12.99
N LEU A 208 4.59 5.42 -13.05
CA LEU A 208 4.77 4.47 -11.95
C LEU A 208 6.24 4.10 -11.75
N LYS A 209 6.99 3.99 -12.85
CA LYS A 209 8.42 3.68 -12.82
C LYS A 209 9.21 4.81 -12.15
N MET A 210 8.92 6.06 -12.51
CA MET A 210 9.59 7.22 -11.93
C MET A 210 9.28 7.38 -10.44
N ILE A 211 8.03 7.14 -10.02
CA ILE A 211 7.64 7.15 -8.61
C ILE A 211 8.38 6.04 -7.84
N ASP A 212 8.44 4.83 -8.39
CA ASP A 212 9.14 3.68 -7.80
C ASP A 212 10.64 3.94 -7.61
N GLU A 213 11.30 4.50 -8.62
CA GLU A 213 12.72 4.85 -8.54
C GLU A 213 13.00 5.94 -7.50
N ASP A 214 12.18 6.99 -7.47
CA ASP A 214 12.32 8.07 -6.49
C ASP A 214 12.06 7.58 -5.07
N THR A 215 11.09 6.68 -4.90
CA THR A 215 10.79 6.02 -3.62
C THR A 215 11.99 5.20 -3.13
N LYS A 216 12.56 4.36 -4.00
CA LYS A 216 13.72 3.51 -3.70
C LYS A 216 15.00 4.31 -3.45
N SER A 217 15.12 5.50 -4.03
CA SER A 217 16.29 6.36 -3.85
C SER A 217 16.46 6.81 -2.40
N GLY A 218 15.37 6.96 -1.64
CA GLY A 218 15.37 7.45 -0.25
C GLY A 218 15.77 8.93 -0.07
N PHE A 219 16.15 9.63 -1.15
CA PHE A 219 16.60 11.03 -1.13
C PHE A 219 15.76 11.97 -2.00
N SER A 220 14.80 11.44 -2.75
CA SER A 220 13.86 12.27 -3.53
C SER A 220 12.75 12.81 -2.62
N THR A 221 12.15 13.93 -3.03
CA THR A 221 10.99 14.51 -2.36
C THR A 221 9.83 14.53 -3.35
N ASP A 222 8.60 14.57 -2.84
CA ASP A 222 7.40 14.61 -3.69
C ASP A 222 7.46 15.77 -4.70
N GLU A 223 8.01 16.93 -4.31
CA GLU A 223 8.20 18.10 -5.20
C GLU A 223 9.15 17.78 -6.36
N ARG A 224 10.26 17.08 -6.07
CA ARG A 224 11.21 16.67 -7.12
C ARG A 224 10.57 15.67 -8.06
N THR A 225 9.81 14.71 -7.52
CA THR A 225 9.11 13.71 -8.34
C THR A 225 8.08 14.39 -9.26
N VAL A 226 7.22 15.27 -8.74
CA VAL A 226 6.24 16.01 -9.56
C VAL A 226 6.93 16.90 -10.60
N ALA A 227 8.05 17.54 -10.26
CA ALA A 227 8.83 18.31 -11.23
C ALA A 227 9.40 17.44 -12.35
N LYS A 228 9.92 16.25 -12.05
CA LYS A 228 10.39 15.29 -13.07
C LYS A 228 9.25 14.80 -13.95
N LEU A 229 8.08 14.49 -13.38
CA LEU A 229 6.89 14.11 -14.16
C LEU A 229 6.46 15.23 -15.11
N THR A 230 6.51 16.48 -14.63
CA THR A 230 6.20 17.67 -15.41
C THR A 230 7.16 17.86 -16.57
N ASP A 231 8.47 17.73 -16.33
CA ASP A 231 9.51 17.84 -17.36
C ASP A 231 9.36 16.74 -18.43
N GLN A 232 9.08 15.51 -17.99
CA GLN A 232 8.96 14.36 -18.88
C GLN A 232 7.67 14.38 -19.73
N PHE A 233 6.54 14.80 -19.14
CA PHE A 233 5.21 14.61 -19.74
C PHE A 233 4.43 15.89 -20.04
N GLY A 234 4.95 17.07 -19.69
CA GLY A 234 4.24 18.35 -19.80
C GLY A 234 3.71 18.67 -21.20
N ASP A 235 4.41 18.21 -22.25
CA ASP A 235 4.05 18.42 -23.65
C ASP A 235 3.21 17.27 -24.27
N SER A 236 2.85 16.25 -23.47
CA SER A 236 2.13 15.06 -23.97
C SER A 236 0.68 15.34 -24.40
N GLY A 237 0.09 16.45 -23.91
CA GLY A 237 -1.34 16.75 -24.06
C GLY A 237 -2.28 15.89 -23.18
N ILE A 238 -1.73 14.89 -22.49
CA ILE A 238 -2.44 13.99 -21.55
C ILE A 238 -2.15 14.42 -20.11
N PHE A 239 -0.86 14.58 -19.78
CA PHE A 239 -0.42 15.15 -18.51
C PHE A 239 -0.48 16.69 -18.59
N ILE A 240 -1.03 17.31 -17.56
CA ILE A 240 -1.24 18.76 -17.47
C ILE A 240 -0.53 19.24 -16.20
N PRO A 241 0.61 19.93 -16.33
CA PRO A 241 1.31 20.50 -15.19
C PRO A 241 0.45 21.53 -14.45
N ALA A 242 0.48 21.54 -13.12
CA ALA A 242 -0.05 22.65 -12.35
C ALA A 242 1.00 23.77 -12.23
N THR A 243 0.55 25.02 -12.27
CA THR A 243 1.42 26.21 -12.10
C THR A 243 1.60 26.60 -10.63
N ALA A 244 0.76 26.08 -9.74
CA ALA A 244 0.80 26.31 -8.31
C ALA A 244 0.36 25.04 -7.58
N ASN A 245 0.83 24.89 -6.33
CA ASN A 245 0.64 23.72 -5.47
C ASN A 245 1.32 22.45 -6.01
N LEU A 246 1.63 21.52 -5.12
CA LEU A 246 2.23 20.22 -5.45
C LEU A 246 1.18 19.33 -6.13
N GLU A 247 0.73 19.73 -7.31
CA GLU A 247 -0.40 19.13 -8.04
C GLU A 247 -0.05 18.89 -9.50
N PHE A 248 -0.75 17.96 -10.12
CA PHE A 248 -0.76 17.75 -11.56
C PHE A 248 -2.11 17.18 -11.98
N SER A 249 -2.48 17.31 -13.25
CA SER A 249 -3.71 16.71 -13.76
C SER A 249 -3.46 15.74 -14.89
N ILE A 250 -4.33 14.76 -15.05
CA ILE A 250 -4.30 13.80 -16.14
C ILE A 250 -5.65 13.82 -16.85
N ARG A 251 -5.61 13.84 -18.18
CA ARG A 251 -6.80 13.71 -19.01
C ARG A 251 -7.11 12.24 -19.23
N HIS A 252 -8.01 11.73 -18.41
CA HIS A 252 -8.56 10.39 -18.49
C HIS A 252 -9.67 10.27 -19.53
N PHE A 253 -10.09 9.04 -19.84
CA PHE A 253 -11.26 8.81 -20.71
C PHE A 253 -12.53 9.44 -20.13
N ALA A 254 -12.66 9.49 -18.80
CA ALA A 254 -13.81 10.04 -18.09
C ALA A 254 -13.70 11.55 -17.81
N GLY A 255 -12.58 12.19 -18.14
CA GLY A 255 -12.38 13.62 -17.94
C GLY A 255 -11.02 13.98 -17.35
N LYS A 256 -10.83 15.27 -17.03
CA LYS A 256 -9.60 15.74 -16.39
C LYS A 256 -9.72 15.57 -14.88
N VAL A 257 -8.80 14.83 -14.28
CA VAL A 257 -8.69 14.68 -12.81
C VAL A 257 -7.40 15.34 -12.34
N THR A 258 -7.48 16.08 -11.23
CA THR A 258 -6.33 16.73 -10.58
C THR A 258 -5.93 15.95 -9.35
N TYR A 259 -4.64 15.61 -9.26
CA TYR A 259 -4.02 14.86 -8.17
C TYR A 259 -3.07 15.75 -7.38
N SER A 260 -3.12 15.62 -6.05
CA SER A 260 -2.12 16.18 -5.15
C SER A 260 -0.95 15.21 -5.02
N GLY A 261 0.23 15.62 -5.45
CA GLY A 261 1.48 14.87 -5.32
C GLY A 261 1.98 14.71 -3.89
N GLN A 262 1.33 15.36 -2.92
CA GLN A 262 1.68 15.23 -1.50
C GLN A 262 1.69 13.75 -1.05
N SER A 263 2.81 13.35 -0.42
CA SER A 263 3.03 12.03 0.16
C SER A 263 2.95 10.87 -0.84
N PHE A 264 3.18 11.11 -2.13
CA PHE A 264 3.23 10.06 -3.15
C PHE A 264 4.32 9.03 -2.87
N LEU A 265 5.54 9.48 -2.59
CA LEU A 265 6.67 8.58 -2.34
C LEU A 265 6.43 7.73 -1.09
N LYS A 266 5.91 8.35 -0.03
CA LYS A 266 5.55 7.65 1.21
C LYS A 266 4.49 6.57 0.96
N LYS A 267 3.44 6.90 0.21
CA LYS A 267 2.34 5.98 -0.11
C LYS A 267 2.77 4.85 -1.04
N ASN A 268 3.77 5.07 -1.88
CA ASN A 268 4.35 4.03 -2.72
C ASN A 268 5.38 3.15 -1.99
N MET A 269 6.02 3.66 -0.92
CA MET A 269 7.01 2.90 -0.16
C MET A 269 6.38 1.71 0.59
N ASP A 270 5.23 1.95 1.23
CA ASP A 270 4.37 1.03 2.02
C ASP A 270 5.00 -0.32 2.44
N THR A 271 6.22 -0.28 3.00
CA THR A 271 6.98 -1.47 3.41
C THR A 271 7.21 -1.38 4.91
N LEU A 272 6.91 -2.47 5.62
CA LEU A 272 7.17 -2.57 7.04
C LEU A 272 8.68 -2.69 7.32
N SER A 273 9.19 -1.98 8.33
CA SER A 273 10.61 -2.07 8.69
C SER A 273 10.97 -3.48 9.13
N LYS A 274 12.22 -3.89 8.89
CA LYS A 274 12.69 -5.25 9.22
C LYS A 274 12.53 -5.56 10.71
N ASP A 275 12.89 -4.60 11.57
CA ASP A 275 12.76 -4.75 13.03
C ASP A 275 11.31 -5.02 13.43
N MET A 276 10.36 -4.34 12.78
CA MET A 276 8.94 -4.51 13.02
C MET A 276 8.40 -5.84 12.46
N MET A 277 8.87 -6.25 11.28
CA MET A 277 8.58 -7.58 10.74
C MET A 277 9.06 -8.70 11.67
N ASP A 278 10.29 -8.59 12.18
CA ASP A 278 10.86 -9.58 13.10
C ASP A 278 10.12 -9.60 14.44
N CYS A 279 9.69 -8.41 14.92
CA CYS A 279 8.79 -8.28 16.06
C CYS A 279 7.48 -9.04 15.86
N LEU A 280 6.76 -8.81 14.76
CA LEU A 280 5.46 -9.44 14.50
C LEU A 280 5.58 -10.96 14.31
N LYS A 281 6.68 -11.43 13.72
CA LYS A 281 7.00 -12.88 13.65
C LYS A 281 7.27 -13.52 15.01
N SER A 282 7.70 -12.74 16.00
CA SER A 282 7.96 -13.21 17.37
C SER A 282 6.75 -13.09 18.31
N SER A 283 5.60 -12.67 17.78
CA SER A 283 4.35 -12.51 18.52
C SER A 283 3.91 -13.80 19.20
N GLN A 284 3.23 -13.73 20.35
CA GLN A 284 2.63 -14.91 21.00
C GLN A 284 1.36 -15.42 20.30
N SER A 285 0.73 -14.61 19.44
CA SER A 285 -0.41 -15.06 18.64
C SER A 285 0.06 -15.90 17.46
N THR A 286 -0.38 -17.15 17.41
CA THR A 286 -0.08 -18.06 16.30
C THR A 286 -0.58 -17.51 14.96
N LEU A 287 -1.75 -16.88 14.95
CA LEU A 287 -2.27 -16.26 13.73
C LEU A 287 -1.34 -15.14 13.24
N ILE A 288 -0.88 -14.27 14.14
CA ILE A 288 0.02 -13.17 13.75
C ILE A 288 1.38 -13.71 13.29
N GLN A 289 1.91 -14.75 13.95
CA GLN A 289 3.11 -15.43 13.46
C GLN A 289 2.91 -15.96 12.03
N ASP A 290 1.80 -16.66 11.77
CA ASP A 290 1.49 -17.21 10.45
C ASP A 290 1.36 -16.10 9.41
N LEU A 291 0.61 -15.04 9.73
CA LEU A 291 0.41 -13.88 8.86
C LEU A 291 1.71 -13.26 8.38
N PHE A 292 2.73 -13.18 9.24
CA PHE A 292 4.01 -12.51 8.96
C PHE A 292 5.16 -13.47 8.61
N SER A 293 4.95 -14.79 8.74
CA SER A 293 5.91 -15.81 8.31
C SER A 293 5.78 -16.18 6.82
N VAL A 294 4.60 -15.92 6.24
CA VAL A 294 4.36 -16.13 4.81
C VAL A 294 4.94 -14.96 4.00
N PRO A 295 5.77 -15.23 2.97
CA PRO A 295 6.27 -14.19 2.08
C PRO A 295 5.11 -13.55 1.31
N GLU A 296 5.19 -12.24 1.10
CA GLU A 296 4.23 -11.55 0.23
C GLU A 296 4.34 -12.10 -1.20
N THR A 297 3.19 -12.31 -1.83
CA THR A 297 3.16 -12.59 -3.26
C THR A 297 3.46 -11.34 -4.06
N MET A 298 3.66 -11.50 -5.38
CA MET A 298 3.84 -10.37 -6.29
C MET A 298 2.68 -9.37 -6.28
N THR A 299 1.49 -9.74 -5.78
CA THR A 299 0.33 -8.85 -5.66
C THR A 299 0.19 -8.24 -4.26
N GLY A 300 1.20 -8.35 -3.38
CA GLY A 300 1.16 -7.87 -1.99
C GLY A 300 0.29 -8.73 -1.06
N SER A 301 -0.50 -9.66 -1.61
CA SER A 301 -1.33 -10.57 -0.83
C SER A 301 -0.48 -11.69 -0.24
N ILE A 302 -0.87 -12.21 0.92
CA ILE A 302 -0.35 -13.50 1.40
C ILE A 302 -1.00 -14.65 0.60
N SER A 303 -0.24 -15.71 0.31
CA SER A 303 -0.71 -16.94 -0.35
C SER A 303 -0.27 -18.18 0.39
#